data_AF-A0A382LH16-F1
#
_entry.id   AF-A0A382LH16-F1
#
_cell.length_a   1.000
_cell.length_b   1.000
_cell.length_c   1.000
_cell.angle_alpha   90.00
_cell.angle_beta   90.00
_cell.angle_gamma   90.00
#
_symmetry.space_group_name_H-M   'P 1'
#
loop_
_entity.id
_entity.type
_entity.pdbx_description
1 polymer ?
#
loop_
_entity_poly.entity_id
_entity_poly.type
_entity_poly.pdbx_seq_one_letter_code
_entity_poly.pdbx_strand_id
1 'polypeptide(L)'
;MGIADVVPGVSGGTIALVLGIYEQLLENISNCALSLGKILKGDFSGFIQQLKKVNFFFLIPVIAGMFITIVSVSGPMVDLLEEHPEPMSGLFFGLVTASAIIAFSLMSSLDLQKIIFSLSTAILFFALLGFRSSAFEDPSSWVFFLSGFIA
;
A
#
# COMPACT_ATOMS: atom_id res chain seq x y z
N MET A 1 -2.74 10.15 -4.28
CA MET A 1 -2.14 8.83 -4.01
C MET A 1 -1.47 8.81 -2.65
N GLY A 2 -0.48 9.67 -2.36
CA GLY A 2 0.21 9.65 -1.05
C GLY A 2 -0.67 9.70 0.21
N ILE A 3 -1.82 10.39 0.20
CA ILE A 3 -2.75 10.38 1.37
C ILE A 3 -3.34 8.98 1.57
N ALA A 4 -3.67 8.28 0.48
CA ALA A 4 -4.20 6.93 0.57
C ALA A 4 -3.17 5.96 1.13
N ASP A 5 -1.89 6.17 0.84
CA ASP A 5 -0.83 5.29 1.34
C ASP A 5 -0.52 5.55 2.83
N VAL A 6 -0.93 6.70 3.37
CA VAL A 6 -0.80 7.04 4.80
C VAL A 6 -2.05 6.67 5.61
N VAL A 7 -3.23 6.69 4.98
CA VAL A 7 -4.50 6.39 5.67
C VAL A 7 -4.82 4.89 5.55
N PRO A 8 -4.94 4.15 6.67
CA PRO A 8 -5.29 2.73 6.66
C PRO A 8 -6.60 2.51 5.93
N GLY A 9 -6.68 1.57 5.00
CA GLY A 9 -7.91 1.17 4.31
C GLY A 9 -8.28 1.96 3.05
N VAL A 10 -7.41 2.87 2.56
CA VAL A 10 -7.52 3.46 1.22
C VAL A 10 -6.34 2.98 0.38
N SER A 11 -6.58 2.44 -0.82
CA SER A 11 -5.49 2.01 -1.71
C SER A 11 -5.14 3.11 -2.70
N GLY A 12 -3.86 3.52 -2.73
CA GLY A 12 -3.34 4.44 -3.74
C GLY A 12 -3.56 3.93 -5.16
N GLY A 13 -3.47 2.62 -5.38
CA GLY A 13 -3.73 1.97 -6.67
C GLY A 13 -5.17 2.10 -7.13
N THR A 14 -6.14 1.97 -6.22
CA THR A 14 -7.56 2.19 -6.55
C THR A 14 -7.83 3.64 -6.92
N ILE A 15 -7.22 4.60 -6.22
CA ILE A 15 -7.33 6.02 -6.60
C ILE A 15 -6.72 6.26 -7.97
N ALA A 16 -5.57 5.68 -8.27
CA ALA A 16 -4.96 5.78 -9.60
C ALA A 16 -5.87 5.21 -10.70
N LEU A 17 -6.58 4.11 -10.42
CA LEU A 17 -7.50 3.48 -11.37
C LEU A 17 -8.71 4.38 -11.63
N VAL A 18 -9.33 4.92 -10.57
CA VAL A 18 -10.48 5.83 -10.69
C VAL A 18 -10.10 7.12 -11.40
N LEU A 19 -8.88 7.62 -11.20
CA LEU A 19 -8.35 8.79 -11.89
C LEU A 19 -7.89 8.50 -13.34
N GLY A 20 -7.92 7.24 -13.79
CA GLY A 20 -7.50 6.83 -15.13
C GLY A 20 -5.99 6.96 -15.38
N ILE A 21 -5.18 7.04 -14.32
CA ILE A 21 -3.72 7.19 -14.40
C ILE A 21 -2.98 5.88 -14.08
N TYR A 22 -3.71 4.81 -13.75
CA TYR A 22 -3.15 3.53 -13.28
C TYR A 22 -2.32 2.82 -14.34
N GLU A 23 -2.84 2.71 -15.56
CA GLU A 23 -2.18 2.05 -16.68
C GLU A 23 -0.88 2.79 -17.04
N GLN A 24 -0.96 4.12 -17.12
CA GLN A 24 0.19 4.97 -17.41
C GLN A 24 1.24 4.87 -16.29
N LEU A 25 0.83 4.83 -15.03
CA LEU A 25 1.75 4.65 -13.90
C LEU A 25 2.44 3.29 -13.95
N LEU A 26 1.69 2.21 -14.15
CA LEU A 26 2.23 0.86 -14.26
C LEU A 26 3.20 0.72 -15.43
N GLU A 27 2.87 1.28 -16.60
CA GLU A 27 3.74 1.23 -17.77
C GLU A 27 5.08 1.95 -17.49
N ASN A 28 5.04 3.11 -16.86
CA ASN A 28 6.24 3.86 -16.49
C ASN A 28 7.09 3.12 -15.45
N ILE A 29 6.46 2.52 -14.43
CA ILE A 29 7.16 1.71 -13.42
C ILE A 29 7.79 0.48 -14.05
N SER A 30 7.05 -0.24 -14.91
CA SER A 30 7.54 -1.42 -15.63
C SER A 30 8.74 -1.09 -16.52
N ASN A 31 8.65 0.01 -17.28
CA ASN A 31 9.76 0.46 -18.13
C ASN A 31 11.00 0.86 -17.31
N CYS A 32 10.80 1.44 -16.12
CA CYS A 32 11.89 1.73 -15.18
C CYS A 32 12.51 0.44 -14.60
N ALA A 33 11.70 -0.53 -14.18
CA ALA A 33 12.19 -1.81 -13.67
C ALA A 33 12.98 -2.59 -14.75
N LEU A 34 12.48 -2.59 -15.99
CA LEU A 34 13.17 -3.21 -17.13
C LEU A 34 14.48 -2.51 -17.48
N SER A 35 14.56 -1.18 -17.36
CA SER A 35 15.81 -0.46 -17.60
C SER A 35 16.84 -0.84 -16.53
N LEU A 36 16.46 -0.86 -15.25
CA LEU A 36 17.31 -1.33 -14.16
C LEU A 36 17.75 -2.80 -14.35
N GLY A 37 16.88 -3.67 -14.85
CA GLY A 37 17.26 -5.04 -15.19
C GLY A 37 18.36 -5.13 -16.27
N LYS A 38 18.42 -4.16 -17.20
CA LYS A 38 19.45 -4.10 -18.24
C LYS A 38 20.77 -3.54 -17.74
N ILE A 39 20.74 -2.54 -16.84
CA ILE A 39 21.97 -2.00 -16.25
C ILE A 39 22.68 -3.05 -15.39
N LEU A 40 21.92 -3.88 -14.66
CA LEU A 40 22.46 -5.01 -13.88
C LEU A 40 23.11 -6.10 -14.76
N LYS A 41 22.72 -6.19 -16.03
CA LYS A 41 23.31 -7.11 -17.02
C LYS A 41 24.50 -6.50 -17.79
N GLY A 42 24.91 -5.26 -17.46
CA GLY A 42 25.98 -4.54 -18.14
C GLY A 42 25.59 -3.94 -19.50
N ASP A 43 24.30 -3.96 -19.88
CA ASP A 43 23.82 -3.39 -21.15
C ASP A 43 23.40 -1.92 -20.97
N PHE A 44 24.38 -1.02 -21.03
CA PHE A 44 24.18 0.42 -20.93
C PHE A 44 23.39 1.01 -22.10
N SER A 45 23.54 0.45 -23.31
CA SER A 45 22.83 0.92 -24.50
C SER A 45 21.34 0.60 -24.42
N GLY A 46 21.02 -0.64 -24.02
CA GLY A 46 19.65 -1.08 -23.79
C GLY A 46 18.99 -0.40 -22.59
N PHE A 47 19.76 -0.02 -21.56
CA PHE A 47 19.28 0.83 -20.46
C PHE A 47 18.78 2.18 -20.97
N ILE A 48 19.60 2.94 -21.70
CA ILE A 48 19.22 4.27 -22.20
C ILE A 48 18.02 4.19 -23.16
N GLN A 49 17.98 3.19 -24.05
CA GLN A 49 16.82 3.01 -24.93
C GLN A 49 15.52 2.72 -24.17
N GLN A 50 15.59 1.92 -23.11
CA GLN A 50 14.41 1.58 -22.31
C GLN A 50 14.00 2.77 -21.44
N LEU A 51 14.96 3.52 -20.89
CA LEU A 51 14.70 4.69 -20.06
C LEU A 51 14.00 5.82 -20.83
N LYS A 52 14.30 5.98 -22.13
CA LYS A 52 13.61 6.95 -23.00
C LYS A 52 12.11 6.68 -23.18
N LYS A 53 11.64 5.46 -22.89
CA LYS A 53 10.21 5.12 -22.93
C LYS A 53 9.46 5.57 -21.67
N VAL A 54 10.19 5.97 -20.63
CA VAL A 54 9.60 6.47 -19.38
C VAL A 54 9.21 7.93 -19.55
N ASN A 55 7.93 8.24 -19.30
CA ASN A 55 7.42 9.59 -19.22
C ASN A 55 7.73 10.20 -17.85
N PHE A 56 8.90 10.81 -17.74
CA PHE A 56 9.34 11.50 -16.52
C PHE A 56 8.48 12.72 -16.17
N PHE A 57 7.87 13.39 -17.15
CA PHE A 57 6.97 14.52 -16.88
C PHE A 57 5.69 14.12 -16.16
N PHE A 58 5.25 12.88 -16.33
CA PHE A 58 4.15 12.29 -15.56
C PHE A 58 4.64 11.65 -14.26
N LEU A 59 5.71 10.86 -14.33
CA LEU A 59 6.15 10.04 -13.20
C LEU A 59 6.73 10.89 -12.05
N ILE A 60 7.51 11.94 -12.36
CA ILE A 60 8.15 12.77 -11.34
C ILE A 60 7.12 13.50 -10.48
N PRO A 61 6.10 14.21 -11.02
CA PRO A 61 5.08 14.85 -10.19
C PRO A 61 4.28 13.87 -9.33
N VAL A 62 3.97 12.68 -9.85
CA VAL A 62 3.23 11.66 -9.08
C VAL A 62 4.05 11.17 -7.88
N ILE A 63 5.31 10.80 -8.11
CA ILE A 63 6.21 10.35 -7.04
C ILE A 63 6.50 11.49 -6.05
N ALA A 64 6.78 12.70 -6.55
CA ALA A 64 7.03 13.86 -5.72
C ALA A 64 5.81 14.18 -4.85
N GLY A 65 4.60 14.18 -5.42
CA GLY A 65 3.36 14.41 -4.67
C GLY A 65 3.11 13.35 -3.59
N MET A 66 3.40 12.08 -3.90
CA MET A 66 3.35 10.97 -2.93
C MET A 66 4.35 11.22 -1.79
N PHE A 67 5.61 11.51 -2.10
CA PHE A 67 6.66 11.74 -1.12
C PHE A 67 6.38 12.98 -0.23
N ILE A 68 6.01 14.11 -0.84
CA ILE A 68 5.65 15.34 -0.12
C ILE A 68 4.49 15.06 0.84
N THR A 69 3.49 14.31 0.39
CA THR A 69 2.33 13.97 1.23
C THR A 69 2.74 13.07 2.38
N ILE A 70 3.51 12.01 2.13
CA ILE A 70 3.96 11.10 3.18
C ILE A 70 4.75 11.88 4.24
N VAL A 71 5.71 12.71 3.84
CA VAL A 71 6.53 13.50 4.77
C VAL A 71 5.69 14.54 5.52
N SER A 72 4.74 15.19 4.85
CA SER A 72 3.93 16.25 5.45
C SER A 72 2.84 15.72 6.39
N VAL A 73 2.31 14.52 6.11
CA VAL A 73 1.17 13.95 6.85
C VAL A 73 1.62 12.94 7.90
N SER A 74 2.77 12.29 7.75
CA SER A 74 3.23 11.26 8.70
C SER A 74 3.36 11.78 10.12
N GLY A 75 4.00 12.93 10.32
CA GLY A 75 4.17 13.57 11.64
C GLY A 75 2.82 13.88 12.30
N PRO A 76 1.98 14.73 11.68
CA PRO A 76 0.66 15.04 12.22
C PRO A 76 -0.20 13.81 12.51
N MET A 77 -0.07 12.75 11.70
CA MET A 77 -0.84 11.54 11.93
C MET A 77 -0.41 10.81 13.20
N VAL A 78 0.89 10.74 13.49
CA VAL A 78 1.40 10.20 14.74
C VAL A 78 0.90 11.04 15.93
N ASP A 79 0.99 12.36 15.83
CA ASP A 79 0.51 13.27 16.87
C ASP A 79 -0.99 13.05 17.15
N LEU A 80 -1.81 12.93 16.10
CA LEU A 80 -3.24 12.63 16.23
C LEU A 80 -3.51 11.26 16.87
N LEU A 81 -2.69 10.25 16.59
CA LEU A 81 -2.83 8.92 17.20
C LEU A 81 -2.51 8.95 18.70
N GLU A 82 -1.52 9.74 19.11
CA GLU A 82 -1.10 9.87 20.50
C GLU A 82 -2.05 10.76 21.31
N GLU A 83 -2.46 11.90 20.76
CA GLU A 83 -3.32 12.87 21.45
C GLU A 83 -4.80 12.46 21.42
N HIS A 84 -5.26 11.76 20.38
CA HIS A 84 -6.66 11.40 20.17
C HIS A 84 -6.87 9.91 19.82
N PRO A 85 -6.45 8.96 20.68
CA PRO A 85 -6.49 7.54 20.36
C PRO A 85 -7.91 6.99 20.16
N GLU A 86 -8.89 7.44 20.96
CA GLU A 86 -10.29 6.98 20.85
C GLU A 86 -10.95 7.42 19.53
N PRO A 87 -10.95 8.72 19.14
CA PRO A 87 -11.44 9.15 17.84
C PRO A 87 -10.73 8.49 16.66
N MET A 88 -9.41 8.35 16.72
CA MET A 88 -8.62 7.75 15.63
C MET A 88 -8.93 6.27 15.46
N SER A 89 -9.07 5.53 16.57
CA SER A 89 -9.52 4.13 16.53
C SER A 89 -10.92 4.02 15.94
N GLY A 90 -11.85 4.91 16.29
CA GLY A 90 -13.19 4.96 15.71
C GLY A 90 -13.19 5.25 14.20
N LEU A 91 -12.35 6.20 13.77
CA LEU A 91 -12.18 6.55 12.35
C LEU A 91 -11.67 5.37 11.54
N PHE A 92 -10.58 4.73 11.98
CA PHE A 92 -10.02 3.57 11.27
C PHE A 92 -10.95 2.36 11.29
N PHE A 93 -11.59 2.09 12.42
CA PHE A 93 -12.58 1.02 12.51
C PHE A 93 -13.74 1.26 11.54
N GLY A 94 -14.25 2.50 11.48
CA GLY A 94 -15.29 2.91 10.54
C GLY A 94 -14.87 2.72 9.08
N LEU A 95 -13.65 3.12 8.73
CA LEU A 95 -13.15 2.99 7.36
C LEU A 95 -12.93 1.52 6.95
N VAL A 96 -12.33 0.70 7.83
CA VAL A 96 -12.18 -0.75 7.61
C VAL A 96 -13.54 -1.42 7.46
N THR A 97 -14.49 -1.10 8.33
CA THR A 97 -15.87 -1.63 8.27
C THR A 97 -16.56 -1.24 6.98
N ALA A 98 -16.48 0.03 6.57
CA ALA A 98 -17.05 0.50 5.32
C ALA A 98 -16.43 -0.20 4.11
N SER A 99 -15.11 -0.37 4.08
CA SER A 99 -14.41 -1.12 3.03
C SER A 99 -14.88 -2.57 2.96
N ALA A 100 -15.05 -3.23 4.10
CA ALA A 100 -15.56 -4.61 4.15
C ALA A 100 -17.00 -4.71 3.62
N ILE A 101 -17.87 -3.75 3.97
CA ILE A 101 -19.25 -3.68 3.47
C ILE A 101 -19.27 -3.49 1.94
N ILE A 102 -18.46 -2.56 1.42
CA ILE A 102 -18.36 -2.32 -0.03
C ILE A 102 -17.85 -3.57 -0.74
N ALA A 103 -16.78 -4.20 -0.24
CA ALA A 103 -16.25 -5.44 -0.79
C ALA A 103 -17.30 -6.56 -0.81
N PHE A 104 -18.10 -6.66 0.26
CA PHE A 104 -19.21 -7.60 0.33
C PHE A 104 -20.30 -7.30 -0.69
N SER A 105 -20.64 -6.02 -0.90
CA SER A 105 -21.65 -5.59 -1.87
C SER A 105 -21.26 -5.87 -3.33
N LEU A 106 -19.96 -5.96 -3.61
CA LEU A 106 -19.43 -6.30 -4.93
C LEU A 106 -19.50 -7.81 -5.24
N MET A 107 -19.80 -8.66 -4.25
CA MET A 107 -19.96 -10.10 -4.48
C MET A 107 -21.35 -10.40 -5.07
N SER A 108 -21.36 -10.96 -6.29
CA SER A 108 -22.60 -11.30 -7.01
C SER A 108 -23.36 -12.52 -6.46
N SER A 109 -22.70 -13.39 -5.69
CA SER A 109 -23.33 -14.55 -5.07
C SER A 109 -22.74 -14.89 -3.70
N LEU A 110 -23.62 -14.97 -2.71
CA LEU A 110 -23.31 -15.38 -1.34
C LEU A 110 -23.52 -16.89 -1.21
N ASP A 111 -22.51 -17.64 -1.68
CA ASP A 111 -22.45 -19.07 -1.44
C ASP A 111 -22.05 -19.33 0.02
N LEU A 112 -22.71 -20.30 0.66
CA LEU A 112 -22.48 -20.70 2.04
C LEU A 112 -21.02 -21.16 2.23
N GLN A 113 -20.40 -21.76 1.20
CA GLN A 113 -18.97 -22.09 1.21
C GLN A 113 -18.07 -20.85 1.31
N LYS A 114 -18.39 -19.77 0.58
CA LYS A 114 -17.62 -18.51 0.60
C LYS A 114 -17.72 -17.82 1.96
N ILE A 115 -18.91 -17.85 2.57
CA ILE A 115 -19.13 -17.29 3.90
C ILE A 115 -18.32 -18.07 4.94
N ILE A 116 -18.38 -19.41 4.94
CA ILE A 116 -17.61 -20.25 5.85
C ILE A 116 -16.11 -20.00 5.66
N PHE A 117 -15.65 -19.93 4.42
CA PHE A 117 -14.23 -19.69 4.13
C PHE A 117 -13.79 -18.30 4.64
N SER A 118 -14.58 -17.25 4.36
CA SER A 118 -14.30 -15.89 4.82
C SER A 118 -14.31 -15.77 6.35
N LEU A 119 -15.22 -16.46 7.03
CA LEU A 119 -15.29 -16.43 8.49
C LEU A 119 -14.13 -17.22 9.11
N SER A 120 -13.80 -18.38 8.54
CA SER A 120 -12.68 -19.21 8.96
C SER A 120 -11.35 -18.46 8.80
N THR A 121 -11.11 -17.80 7.67
CA THR A 121 -9.92 -16.97 7.47
C THR A 121 -9.89 -15.79 8.42
N ALA A 122 -11.01 -15.09 8.63
CA ALA A 122 -11.07 -13.98 9.58
C ALA A 122 -10.71 -14.43 11.01
N ILE A 123 -11.28 -15.55 11.49
CA ILE A 123 -10.97 -16.12 12.81
C ILE A 123 -9.51 -16.56 12.90
N LEU A 124 -9.00 -17.23 11.86
CA LEU A 124 -7.61 -17.69 11.81
C LEU A 124 -6.64 -16.50 11.89
N PHE A 125 -6.83 -15.48 11.07
CA PHE A 125 -6.00 -14.28 11.09
C PHE A 125 -6.13 -13.50 12.40
N PHE A 126 -7.35 -13.38 12.95
CA PHE A 126 -7.56 -12.77 14.25
C PHE A 126 -6.80 -13.51 15.35
N ALA A 127 -6.84 -14.84 15.37
CA ALA A 127 -6.07 -15.65 16.29
C ALA A 127 -4.57 -15.46 16.09
N LEU A 128 -4.08 -15.62 14.85
CA LEU A 128 -2.64 -15.47 14.51
C LEU A 128 -2.09 -14.09 14.89
N LEU A 129 -2.86 -13.02 14.68
CA LEU A 129 -2.48 -11.66 15.03
C LEU A 129 -2.64 -11.40 16.53
N GLY A 130 -3.69 -11.91 17.16
CA GLY A 130 -3.94 -11.79 18.60
C GLY A 130 -2.94 -12.53 19.48
N PHE A 131 -2.32 -13.59 18.96
CA PHE A 131 -1.22 -14.29 19.64
C PHE A 131 0.12 -13.52 19.59
N ARG A 132 0.23 -12.39 18.87
CA ARG A 132 1.42 -11.52 18.92
C ARG A 132 1.41 -10.67 20.19
N SER A 133 1.65 -11.29 21.35
CA SER A 133 1.69 -10.62 22.66
C SER A 133 3.09 -10.13 23.07
N SER A 134 4.07 -10.14 22.17
CA SER A 134 5.33 -9.42 22.37
C SER A 134 5.69 -8.72 21.06
N ALA A 135 5.34 -7.43 20.98
CA ALA A 135 6.11 -6.53 20.14
C ALA A 135 7.56 -6.71 20.58
N PHE A 136 8.45 -7.09 19.67
CA PHE A 136 9.88 -7.02 19.94
C PHE A 136 10.15 -5.56 20.29
N GLU A 137 10.41 -5.26 21.57
CA GLU A 137 10.61 -3.88 22.03
C GLU A 137 11.88 -3.26 21.44
N ASP A 138 12.76 -4.06 20.84
CA ASP A 138 13.91 -3.62 20.05
C ASP A 138 14.23 -4.61 18.91
N PRO A 139 13.55 -4.56 17.76
CA PRO A 139 13.96 -5.35 16.61
C PRO A 139 15.28 -4.79 16.08
N SER A 140 16.29 -5.65 15.94
CA SER A 140 17.54 -5.25 15.27
C SER A 140 17.25 -4.60 13.92
N SER A 141 18.04 -3.61 13.51
CA SER A 141 17.78 -2.79 12.30
C SER A 141 17.59 -3.62 11.04
N TRP A 142 18.24 -4.78 10.96
CA TRP A 142 18.11 -5.75 9.87
C TRP A 142 16.77 -6.48 9.89
N VAL A 143 16.28 -6.87 11.06
CA VAL A 143 14.96 -7.51 11.21
C VAL A 143 13.87 -6.51 10.87
N PHE A 144 13.99 -5.25 11.32
CA PHE A 144 13.07 -4.18 10.93
C PHE A 144 13.04 -3.98 9.41
N PHE A 145 14.20 -3.81 8.77
CA PHE A 145 14.32 -3.62 7.32
C PHE A 145 13.77 -4.81 6.53
N LEU A 146 14.12 -6.05 6.90
CA LEU A 146 13.64 -7.25 6.21
C LEU A 146 12.14 -7.48 6.43
N SER A 147 11.62 -7.19 7.62
CA SER A 147 10.18 -7.28 7.89
C SER A 147 9.39 -6.27 7.04
N GLY A 148 9.91 -5.05 6.89
CA GLY A 148 9.32 -4.03 6.01
C GLY A 148 9.48 -4.34 4.52
N PHE A 149 10.50 -5.10 4.11
CA PHE A 149 10.66 -5.55 2.72
C PHE A 149 9.68 -6.68 2.33
N ILE A 150 9.27 -7.50 3.30
CA ILE A 150 8.36 -8.62 3.10
C ILE A 150 6.88 -8.18 3.17
N ALA A 151 6.58 -7.14 3.97
CA ALA A 151 5.24 -6.56 4.13
C ALA A 151 4.79 -5.79 2.89
#